data_AF-A0A7X9E5M8-F1
#
_entry.id   AF-A0A7X9E5M8-F1
#
_cell.length_a   1.000
_cell.length_b   1.000
_cell.length_c   1.000
_cell.angle_alpha   90.00
_cell.angle_beta   90.00
_cell.angle_gamma   90.00
#
_symmetry.space_group_name_H-M   'P 1'
#
loop_
_entity.id
_entity.type
_entity.pdbx_description
1 polymer ?
#
loop_
_entity_poly.entity_id
_entity_poly.type
_entity_poly.pdbx_seq_one_letter_code
_entity_poly.pdbx_strand_id
1 'polypeptide(L)' 'TVSTVSKHLSILKDAGFIQDEKDGKWVNYYLNTSSQDLVLNQLLLIIPYCLNDNELIKSDLMKVNLVCRNDLCQISNK' A
#
# COMPACT_ATOMS: atom_id res chain seq x y z
N THR A 1 -18.98 13.29 0.20
CA THR A 1 -18.18 12.74 1.31
C THR A 1 -16.72 12.72 0.89
N VAL A 2 -15.83 13.37 1.63
CA VAL A 2 -14.39 13.29 1.33
C VAL A 2 -13.93 11.87 1.66
N SER A 3 -13.44 11.13 0.67
CA SER A 3 -12.92 9.78 0.90
C SER A 3 -11.55 9.88 1.56
N THR A 4 -11.35 9.19 2.69
CA THR A 4 -10.07 9.15 3.39
C THR A 4 -9.25 7.97 2.89
N VAL A 5 -7.92 8.08 2.98
CA VAL A 5 -7.00 6.98 2.66
C VAL A 5 -7.34 5.73 3.50
N SER A 6 -7.66 5.91 4.79
CA SER A 6 -8.05 4.81 5.69
C SER A 6 -9.29 4.05 5.21
N LYS A 7 -10.28 4.76 4.63
CA LYS A 7 -11.48 4.13 4.08
C LYS A 7 -11.14 3.30 2.84
N HIS A 8 -10.29 3.82 1.95
CA HIS A 8 -9.84 3.06 0.78
C HIS A 8 -9.05 1.80 1.16
N LEU A 9 -8.15 1.90 2.14
CA LEU A 9 -7.39 0.76 2.64
C LEU A 9 -8.31 -0.32 3.23
N SER A 10 -9.35 0.09 3.96
CA SER A 10 -10.35 -0.86 4.50
C SER A 10 -11.06 -1.63 3.39
N ILE A 11 -11.52 -0.93 2.34
CA ILE A 11 -12.18 -1.57 1.18
C ILE A 11 -11.25 -2.56 0.49
N LEU A 12 -9.98 -2.18 0.27
CA LEU A 12 -9.00 -3.06 -0.38
C LEU A 12 -8.68 -4.30 0.47
N LYS A 13 -8.63 -4.15 1.79
CA LYS A 13 -8.43 -5.26 2.73
C LYS A 13 -9.63 -6.21 2.72
N ASP A 14 -10.85 -5.67 2.79
CA ASP A 14 -12.09 -6.46 2.76
C ASP A 14 -12.25 -7.21 1.44
N ALA A 15 -11.78 -6.62 0.34
CA ALA A 15 -11.72 -7.25 -0.98
C ALA A 15 -10.54 -8.22 -1.16
N GLY A 16 -9.65 -8.35 -0.16
CA GLY A 16 -8.52 -9.28 -0.16
C GLY A 16 -7.29 -8.84 -0.95
N PHE A 17 -7.26 -7.63 -1.51
CA PHE A 17 -6.12 -7.12 -2.30
C PHE A 17 -4.90 -6.80 -1.44
N ILE A 18 -5.14 -6.38 -0.20
CA ILE A 18 -4.09 -6.05 0.75
C ILE A 18 -4.31 -6.77 2.07
N GLN A 19 -3.20 -6.96 2.78
CA GLN A 19 -3.16 -7.41 4.16
C GLN A 19 -2.50 -6.33 5.02
N ASP A 20 -2.77 -6.36 6.31
CA ASP A 20 -2.16 -5.47 7.28
C ASP A 20 -1.53 -6.24 8.43
N GLU A 21 -0.46 -5.68 8.95
CA GLU A 21 0.21 -6.15 10.16
C GLU A 21 0.30 -4.98 11.15
N LYS A 22 -0.11 -5.24 12.40
CA LYS A 22 0.03 -4.25 13.47
C LYS A 22 1.38 -4.39 14.15
N ASP A 23 2.15 -3.31 14.15
CA ASP A 23 3.46 -3.21 14.79
C ASP A 23 3.47 -2.04 15.78
N GLY A 24 3.12 -2.36 17.03
CA GLY A 24 2.97 -1.36 18.10
C GLY A 24 1.91 -0.30 17.78
N LYS A 25 2.36 0.93 17.52
CA LYS A 25 1.50 2.07 17.13
C LYS A 25 1.21 2.12 15.64
N TRP A 26 1.87 1.29 14.85
CA TRP A 26 1.80 1.30 13.39
C TRP A 26 0.89 0.20 12.86
N VAL A 27 0.32 0.48 11.70
CA VAL A 27 -0.34 -0.53 10.85
C VAL A 27 0.39 -0.48 9.51
N ASN A 28 1.07 -1.57 9.18
CA ASN A 28 1.79 -1.71 7.93
C ASN A 28 0.90 -2.47 6.94
N TYR A 29 0.75 -1.95 5.72
CA TYR A 29 -0.06 -2.57 4.68
C TYR A 29 0.83 -3.17 3.59
N TYR A 30 0.41 -4.32 3.07
CA TYR A 30 1.14 -5.07 2.05
C TYR A 30 0.16 -5.61 1.01
N LEU A 31 0.61 -5.77 -0.23
CA LEU A 31 -0.16 -6.50 -1.23
C LEU A 31 -0.31 -7.95 -0.80
N ASN A 32 -1.49 -8.53 -1.02
CA ASN A 32 -1.77 -9.92 -0.75
C ASN A 32 -1.38 -10.81 -1.93
N THR A 33 -0.08 -10.91 -2.21
CA THR A 33 0.47 -11.67 -3.35
C THR A 33 0.46 -13.18 -3.15
N SER A 34 0.17 -13.64 -1.94
CA SER A 34 0.10 -15.06 -1.57
C SER A 34 -1.33 -15.56 -1.38
N SER A 35 -2.32 -14.86 -1.94
CA SER A 35 -3.71 -15.30 -1.90
C SER A 35 -3.86 -16.65 -2.61
N GLN A 36 -4.77 -17.50 -2.10
CA GLN A 36 -5.18 -18.72 -2.81
C GLN A 36 -6.17 -18.42 -3.95
N ASP A 37 -6.69 -17.19 -4.00
CA ASP A 37 -7.57 -16.72 -5.07
C ASP A 37 -6.76 -16.37 -6.32
N LEU A 38 -6.86 -17.22 -7.33
CA LEU A 38 -6.18 -17.07 -8.62
C LEU A 38 -6.60 -15.80 -9.37
N VAL A 39 -7.87 -15.40 -9.28
CA VAL A 39 -8.38 -14.20 -9.97
C VAL A 39 -7.80 -12.96 -9.34
N LEU A 40 -7.79 -12.91 -8.00
CA LEU A 40 -7.19 -11.81 -7.26
C LEU A 40 -5.70 -11.64 -7.59
N ASN A 41 -4.96 -12.75 -7.64
CA ASN A 41 -3.54 -12.72 -8.01
C ASN A 41 -3.33 -12.21 -9.44
N GLN A 42 -4.15 -12.64 -10.41
CA GLN A 42 -4.08 -12.13 -11.78
C GLN A 42 -4.37 -10.63 -11.86
N LEU A 43 -5.37 -10.14 -11.12
CA LEU A 43 -5.67 -8.71 -11.06
C LEU A 43 -4.51 -7.91 -10.45
N LEU A 44 -3.90 -8.39 -9.37
CA LEU A 44 -2.73 -7.77 -8.77
C LEU A 44 -1.55 -7.64 -9.74
N LEU A 45 -1.38 -8.60 -10.66
CA LEU A 45 -0.34 -8.54 -11.69
C LEU A 45 -0.65 -7.51 -12.78
N ILE A 46 -1.93 -7.26 -13.08
CA ILE A 46 -2.36 -6.35 -14.16
C ILE A 46 -2.37 -4.90 -13.70
N ILE A 47 -2.74 -4.62 -12.44
CA ILE A 47 -2.88 -3.25 -11.90
C ILE A 47 -1.64 -2.37 -12.17
N PRO A 48 -0.39 -2.83 -11.90
CA PRO A 48 0.80 -2.03 -12.19
C PRO A 48 0.91 -1.62 -13.67
N TYR A 49 0.54 -2.50 -14.59
CA TYR A 49 0.57 -2.21 -16.02
C TYR A 49 -0.45 -1.13 -16.38
N CYS A 50 -1.66 -1.19 -15.82
CA CYS A 50 -2.70 -0.17 -16.04
C CYS A 50 -2.33 1.20 -15.47
N LEU A 51 -1.49 1.24 -14.44
CA LEU A 51 -1.12 2.47 -13.72
C LEU A 51 0.22 3.06 -14.17
N ASN A 52 1.00 2.32 -14.96
CA ASN A 52 2.39 2.67 -15.27
C ASN A 52 2.53 3.99 -16.04
N ASP A 53 1.53 4.41 -16.82
CA ASP A 53 1.59 5.65 -17.60
C ASP A 53 1.13 6.89 -16.84
N ASN A 54 0.72 6.74 -15.57
CA ASN A 54 0.27 7.87 -14.77
C ASN A 54 1.46 8.65 -14.18
N GLU A 55 1.66 9.87 -14.65
CA GLU A 55 2.76 10.75 -14.21
C GLU A 55 2.73 11.08 -12.71
N LEU A 56 1.55 11.16 -12.09
CA LEU A 56 1.45 11.36 -10.63
C LEU A 56 1.98 10.14 -9.87
N ILE A 57 1.61 8.93 -10.31
CA ILE A 57 2.08 7.68 -9.73
C ILE A 57 3.61 7.56 -9.88
N LYS A 58 4.16 7.87 -11.06
CA LYS A 58 5.61 7.88 -11.28
C LYS A 58 6.32 8.86 -10.33
N SER A 59 5.80 10.08 -10.20
CA SER A 59 6.36 11.10 -9.31
C SER A 59 6.32 10.67 -7.84
N ASP A 60 5.22 10.07 -7.39
CA ASP A 60 5.07 9.63 -6.01
C ASP A 60 5.97 8.43 -5.69
N LEU A 61 6.13 7.48 -6.62
CA LEU A 61 7.10 6.39 -6.48
C LEU A 61 8.53 6.91 -6.29
N MET A 62 8.93 7.96 -7.02
CA MET A 62 10.25 8.58 -6.82
C MET A 62 10.40 9.18 -5.42
N LYS A 63 9.36 9.85 -4.90
CA LYS A 63 9.39 10.45 -3.56
C LYS A 63 9.47 9.39 -2.46
N VAL A 64 8.69 8.31 -2.57
CA VAL A 64 8.64 7.24 -1.57
C VAL A 64 10.02 6.59 -1.37
N ASN A 65 10.80 6.44 -2.44
CA ASN A 65 12.17 5.91 -2.35
C ASN A 65 13.15 6.79 -1.56
N LEU A 66 12.82 8.06 -1.33
CA LEU A 66 13.65 9.01 -0.60
C LEU A 66 13.19 9.21 0.85
N VAL A 67 12.16 8.49 1.28
CA VAL A 67 11.53 8.67 2.58
C VAL A 67 11.79 7.46 3.47
N CYS A 68 12.29 7.72 4.67
CA CYS A 68 12.45 6.71 5.71
C CYS A 68 11.49 7.01 6.88
N ARG A 69 10.73 6.00 7.32
CA ARG A 69 9.76 6.16 8.41
C ARG A 69 10.42 6.60 9.72
N ASN A 70 11.63 6.09 10.00
CA ASN A 70 12.32 6.32 11.27
C ASN A 70 12.75 7.79 11.36
N ASP A 71 13.17 8.35 10.21
CA ASP A 71 13.56 9.75 10.08
C ASP A 71 12.34 10.67 10.22
N LEU A 72 11.24 10.34 9.52
CA LEU A 72 10.00 11.14 9.58
C LEU A 72 9.38 11.17 10.98
N CYS A 73 9.36 10.03 11.66
CA CYS A 73 8.64 9.87 12.91
C CYS A 73 9.54 10.04 14.14
N GLN A 74 10.80 10.45 13.93
CA GLN A 74 11.79 10.69 14.99
C GLN A 74 11.89 9.52 15.98
N ILE A 75 11.86 8.28 15.47
CA ILE A 75 11.98 7.08 16.29
C ILE A 75 13.46 6.94 16.67
N SER A 76 13.92 7.74 17.65
CA SER A 76 15.19 7.49 18.32
C SER A 76 15.02 6.23 19.17
N ASN A 77 15.70 5.15 18.78
CA ASN A 77 15.90 4.01 19.66
C ASN A 77 16.57 4.54 20.93
N LYS A 78 15.82 4.55 22.02
CA LYS A 78 16.32 4.91 23.35
C LYS A 78 16.71 3.64 24.09
#